data_AF-A0AAD2FEB8-F1
#
_entry.id   AF-A0AAD2FEB8-F1
#
_cell.length_a   1.000
_cell.length_b   1.000
_cell.length_c   1.000
_cell.angle_alpha   90.00
_cell.angle_beta   90.00
_cell.angle_gamma   90.00
#
_symmetry.space_group_name_H-M   'P 1'
#
loop_
_entity.id
_entity.type
_entity.pdbx_description
1 polymer ?
#
loop_
_entity_poly.entity_id
_entity_poly.type
_entity_poly.pdbx_seq_one_letter_code
_entity_poly.pdbx_strand_id
1 'polypeptide(L)'
;MAEAIDASAVADAIANVVGPSAAFLGDPPPPLPQGWVLKESRSNPGCCYYYNILMGISSWQPPVLDEAKEEQVDSGAMQKQLTTQPQDVPKSYSSITESKALPPGDLPKDPEVSEDRSSKRHKPQTSSSSGPKEVRVLHILKKHKGSRRPSSWRQPKITSTKEEATEELLGLLEIITEEESNPEELRATFEEIARTESDCSSAKRGGDLGFFGRRKMQPAFEQASFDLKVGELTKEVVETSSGFHLILRIG
;
A
#
# COMPACT_ATOMS: atom_id res chain seq x y z
N MET A 1 -10.99 48.09 -48.03
CA MET A 1 -11.08 46.62 -48.20
C MET A 1 -10.12 46.04 -47.18
N ALA A 2 -10.64 45.33 -46.17
CA ALA A 2 -9.86 44.89 -45.02
C ALA A 2 -8.92 43.75 -45.44
N GLU A 3 -7.62 43.98 -45.25
CA GLU A 3 -6.55 43.04 -45.55
C GLU A 3 -6.52 41.88 -44.55
N ALA A 4 -6.19 40.71 -45.09
CA ALA A 4 -6.08 39.46 -44.37
C ALA A 4 -4.96 39.52 -43.32
N ILE A 5 -5.28 39.07 -42.11
CA ILE A 5 -4.31 38.91 -41.02
C ILE A 5 -3.56 37.60 -41.29
N ASP A 6 -2.29 37.74 -41.67
CA ASP A 6 -1.36 36.64 -41.87
C ASP A 6 -1.05 35.94 -40.53
N ALA A 7 -1.51 34.69 -40.38
CA ALA A 7 -1.40 33.90 -39.15
C ALA A 7 0.02 33.38 -38.87
N SER A 8 1.03 33.89 -39.60
CA SER A 8 2.45 33.56 -39.46
C SER A 8 3.17 34.40 -38.40
N ALA A 9 2.65 35.58 -38.02
CA ALA A 9 3.39 36.56 -37.23
C ALA A 9 3.23 36.49 -35.69
N VAL A 10 2.61 35.43 -35.14
CA VAL A 10 2.39 35.28 -33.68
C VAL A 10 3.28 34.21 -33.03
N ALA A 11 4.11 33.52 -33.80
CA ALA A 11 4.94 32.41 -33.31
C ALA A 11 6.34 32.83 -32.80
N ASP A 12 6.82 34.04 -33.09
CA ASP A 12 8.22 34.44 -32.83
C ASP A 12 8.45 35.30 -31.56
N ALA A 13 7.47 35.42 -30.67
CA ALA A 13 7.56 36.27 -29.47
C ALA A 13 7.52 35.51 -28.13
N ILE A 14 8.06 34.30 -28.06
CA ILE A 14 8.22 33.57 -26.78
C ILE A 14 9.56 32.80 -26.67
N ALA A 15 10.57 33.22 -27.42
CA ALA A 15 11.93 32.72 -27.26
C ALA A 15 12.80 33.84 -26.65
N ASN A 16 12.85 33.93 -25.31
CA ASN A 16 13.97 34.46 -24.52
C ASN A 16 13.55 34.80 -23.06
N VAL A 17 13.37 33.79 -22.21
CA VAL A 17 13.73 33.89 -20.78
C VAL A 17 14.18 32.48 -20.34
N VAL A 18 15.31 32.42 -19.64
CA VAL A 18 16.02 31.25 -19.09
C VAL A 18 17.07 30.61 -20.00
N GLY A 19 18.32 31.01 -19.76
CA GLY A 19 19.54 30.30 -20.18
C GLY A 19 19.84 29.07 -19.31
N PRO A 20 21.00 28.42 -19.49
CA PRO A 20 21.10 27.04 -19.92
C PRO A 20 21.21 26.05 -18.75
N SER A 21 20.50 24.92 -18.82
CA SER A 21 20.93 23.72 -18.10
C SER A 21 20.44 22.45 -18.80
N ALA A 22 21.42 21.61 -19.13
CA ALA A 22 21.30 20.25 -19.64
C ALA A 22 20.66 20.08 -21.04
N ALA A 23 21.49 20.24 -22.07
CA ALA A 23 21.35 19.49 -23.31
C ALA A 23 21.29 17.99 -22.98
N PHE A 24 20.11 17.39 -23.08
CA PHE A 24 19.97 15.95 -23.19
C PHE A 24 20.12 15.60 -24.67
N LEU A 25 21.35 15.24 -25.07
CA LEU A 25 21.61 14.56 -26.33
C LEU A 25 21.01 13.15 -26.24
N GLY A 26 19.76 13.01 -26.67
CA GLY A 26 19.04 11.75 -26.78
C GLY A 26 17.81 11.98 -27.65
N ASP A 27 17.44 11.00 -28.46
CA ASP A 27 16.34 11.05 -29.43
C ASP A 27 15.07 11.74 -28.87
N PRO A 28 14.29 12.43 -29.73
CA PRO A 28 13.03 13.02 -29.31
C PRO A 28 12.16 11.93 -28.66
N PRO A 29 11.55 12.21 -27.49
CA PRO A 29 10.76 11.22 -26.78
C PRO A 29 9.64 10.70 -27.69
N PRO A 30 9.38 9.38 -27.69
CA PRO A 30 8.35 8.79 -28.54
C PRO A 30 7.00 9.47 -28.29
N PRO A 31 6.17 9.65 -29.33
CA PRO A 31 4.84 10.23 -29.17
C PRO A 31 4.00 9.39 -28.21
N LEU A 32 3.08 10.01 -27.48
CA LEU A 32 2.23 9.30 -26.54
C LEU A 32 1.19 8.42 -27.27
N PRO A 33 0.79 7.27 -26.70
CA PRO A 33 -0.27 6.44 -27.26
C PRO A 33 -1.61 7.19 -27.32
N GLN A 34 -2.53 6.71 -28.17
CA GLN A 34 -3.82 7.37 -28.39
C GLN A 34 -4.58 7.62 -27.09
N GLY A 35 -5.03 8.86 -26.90
CA GLY A 35 -5.78 9.28 -25.71
C GLY A 35 -4.91 9.74 -24.55
N TRP A 36 -3.59 9.54 -24.57
CA TRP A 36 -2.70 10.06 -23.53
C TRP A 36 -2.20 11.46 -23.87
N VAL A 37 -2.29 12.37 -22.90
CA VAL A 37 -1.78 13.74 -22.98
C VAL A 37 -0.90 14.04 -21.79
N LEU A 38 0.12 14.87 -21.98
CA LEU A 38 0.93 15.40 -20.88
C LEU A 38 0.19 16.61 -20.28
N LYS A 39 -0.01 16.61 -18.96
CA LYS A 39 -0.58 17.72 -18.21
C LYS A 39 0.42 18.23 -17.19
N GLU A 40 0.51 19.55 -17.07
CA GLU A 40 1.27 20.19 -16.01
C GLU A 40 0.41 20.22 -14.74
N SER A 41 1.03 19.90 -13.61
CA SER A 41 0.41 20.07 -12.31
C SER A 41 0.14 21.55 -12.06
N ARG A 42 -1.10 21.89 -11.74
CA ARG A 42 -1.49 23.28 -11.42
C ARG A 42 -0.86 23.78 -10.12
N SER A 43 -0.49 22.87 -9.21
CA SER A 43 0.06 23.19 -7.90
C SER A 43 1.60 23.21 -7.90
N ASN A 44 2.23 22.54 -8.87
CA ASN A 44 3.68 22.52 -9.04
C ASN A 44 4.02 22.82 -10.50
N PRO A 45 4.18 24.10 -10.87
CA PRO A 45 4.60 24.47 -12.22
C PRO A 45 5.96 23.82 -12.52
N GLY A 46 6.04 23.11 -13.65
CA GLY A 46 7.17 22.29 -14.07
C GLY A 46 7.06 20.79 -13.78
N CYS A 47 6.09 20.33 -12.98
CA CYS A 47 5.85 18.90 -12.76
C CYS A 47 4.74 18.38 -13.70
N CYS A 48 5.13 17.57 -14.68
CA CYS A 48 4.20 17.00 -15.66
C CYS A 48 3.79 15.55 -15.31
N TYR A 49 2.53 15.20 -15.60
CA TYR A 49 1.99 13.85 -15.50
C TYR A 49 1.23 13.47 -16.76
N TYR A 50 1.02 12.17 -16.99
CA TYR A 50 0.28 11.65 -18.14
C TYR A 50 -1.18 11.44 -17.76
N TYR A 51 -2.11 11.92 -18.59
CA TYR A 51 -3.54 11.77 -18.39
C TYR A 51 -4.17 11.14 -19.63
N ASN A 52 -4.92 10.07 -19.46
CA ASN A 52 -5.67 9.45 -20.53
C ASN A 52 -7.08 10.06 -20.62
N ILE A 53 -7.37 10.81 -21.68
CA ILE A 53 -8.67 11.48 -21.88
C ILE A 53 -9.81 10.52 -22.22
N LEU A 54 -9.50 9.32 -22.73
CA LEU A 54 -10.51 8.32 -23.12
C LEU A 54 -10.94 7.49 -21.90
N MET A 55 -10.01 7.19 -21.00
CA MET A 55 -10.24 6.34 -19.83
C MET A 55 -10.39 7.11 -18.52
N GLY A 56 -10.06 8.41 -18.49
CA GLY A 56 -10.12 9.24 -17.28
C GLY A 56 -9.06 8.90 -16.23
N ILE A 57 -7.99 8.20 -16.60
CA ILE A 57 -6.92 7.77 -15.69
C ILE A 57 -5.71 8.71 -15.77
N SER A 58 -4.95 8.81 -14.68
CA SER A 58 -3.68 9.54 -14.64
C SER A 58 -2.53 8.59 -14.29
N SER A 59 -1.32 8.90 -14.76
CA SER A 59 -0.09 8.15 -14.52
C SER A 59 1.09 9.10 -14.46
N TRP A 60 1.98 8.91 -13.48
CA TRP A 60 3.26 9.61 -13.41
C TRP A 60 4.35 8.96 -14.29
N GLN A 61 4.11 7.72 -14.73
CA GLN A 61 4.99 7.02 -15.65
C GLN A 61 4.52 7.23 -17.10
N PRO A 62 5.45 7.36 -18.06
CA PRO A 62 5.12 7.43 -19.48
C PRO A 62 4.31 6.21 -19.89
N PRO A 63 3.16 6.39 -20.56
CA PRO A 63 2.41 5.28 -21.11
C PRO A 63 3.25 4.56 -22.15
N VAL A 64 3.47 3.26 -21.96
CA VAL A 64 4.24 2.45 -22.88
C VAL A 64 3.45 2.30 -24.18
N LEU A 65 4.06 2.67 -25.30
CA LEU A 65 3.51 2.39 -26.61
C LEU A 65 3.75 0.90 -26.87
N ASP A 66 2.74 0.06 -26.64
CA ASP A 66 2.73 -1.29 -27.20
C ASP A 66 2.59 -1.14 -28.72
N GLU A 67 3.72 -1.04 -29.41
CA GLU A 67 3.74 -1.19 -30.86
C GLU A 67 3.31 -2.63 -31.19
N ALA A 68 2.15 -2.73 -31.86
CA ALA A 68 1.48 -3.92 -32.38
C ALA A 68 0.41 -4.57 -31.46
N LYS A 69 -0.86 -4.23 -31.74
CA LYS A 69 -1.71 -5.05 -32.63
C LYS A 69 -2.98 -4.28 -33.03
N GLU A 70 -3.00 -3.79 -34.26
CA GLU A 70 -4.23 -3.68 -35.03
C GLU A 70 -4.75 -5.10 -35.28
N GLU A 71 -5.98 -5.40 -34.86
CA GLU A 71 -6.81 -6.33 -35.62
C GLU A 71 -8.29 -5.95 -35.47
N GLN A 72 -8.73 -5.25 -36.52
CA GLN A 72 -10.03 -5.31 -37.19
C GLN A 72 -11.23 -5.91 -36.45
N VAL A 73 -12.26 -5.07 -36.39
CA VAL A 73 -13.65 -5.43 -36.13
C VAL A 73 -14.21 -6.12 -37.38
N ASP A 74 -14.59 -7.40 -37.28
CA ASP A 74 -15.57 -7.99 -38.20
C ASP A 74 -16.51 -8.96 -37.49
N SER A 75 -17.79 -8.71 -37.74
CA SER A 75 -18.98 -9.50 -37.49
C SER A 75 -18.89 -10.95 -37.95
N GLY A 76 -19.36 -11.89 -37.13
CA GLY A 76 -19.57 -13.26 -37.59
C GLY A 76 -20.02 -14.24 -36.51
N ALA A 77 -21.33 -14.49 -36.45
CA ALA A 77 -21.91 -15.59 -35.72
C ALA A 77 -21.40 -16.95 -36.25
N MET A 78 -21.11 -17.92 -35.36
CA MET A 78 -21.88 -19.17 -35.20
C MET A 78 -21.07 -20.23 -34.43
N GLN A 79 -21.82 -20.95 -33.58
CA GLN A 79 -21.51 -22.08 -32.70
C GLN A 79 -20.59 -23.20 -33.26
N LYS A 80 -19.81 -23.80 -32.35
CA LYS A 80 -19.96 -25.18 -31.80
C LYS A 80 -18.58 -25.79 -31.50
N GLN A 81 -18.34 -26.24 -30.26
CA GLN A 81 -18.27 -27.65 -29.87
C GLN A 81 -17.57 -27.83 -28.51
N LEU A 82 -18.24 -28.63 -27.70
CA LEU A 82 -17.87 -29.16 -26.40
C LEU A 82 -16.78 -30.24 -26.56
N THR A 83 -15.67 -30.13 -25.86
CA THR A 83 -14.93 -31.30 -25.36
C THR A 83 -14.05 -30.91 -24.17
N THR A 84 -14.28 -31.59 -23.05
CA THR A 84 -13.54 -31.49 -21.79
C THR A 84 -12.53 -32.63 -21.76
N GLN A 85 -11.25 -32.34 -21.48
CA GLN A 85 -10.38 -33.22 -20.69
C GLN A 85 -9.30 -32.41 -19.94
N PRO A 86 -8.99 -32.75 -18.68
CA PRO A 86 -7.92 -32.14 -17.88
C PRO A 86 -6.57 -32.85 -18.09
N GLN A 87 -5.46 -32.10 -18.01
CA GLN A 87 -4.10 -32.65 -18.06
C GLN A 87 -3.32 -32.38 -16.78
N ASP A 88 -2.58 -33.40 -16.42
CA ASP A 88 -1.91 -33.71 -15.17
C ASP A 88 -0.72 -32.81 -14.79
N VAL A 89 -0.47 -32.77 -13.49
CA VAL A 89 0.74 -32.23 -12.85
C VAL A 89 1.57 -33.40 -12.34
N PRO A 90 2.85 -33.59 -12.72
CA PRO A 90 3.69 -34.57 -12.05
C PRO A 90 4.40 -33.94 -10.84
N LYS A 91 4.13 -34.50 -9.66
CA LYS A 91 4.95 -34.36 -8.45
C LYS A 91 5.96 -35.51 -8.42
N SER A 92 7.24 -35.17 -8.21
CA SER A 92 8.31 -36.09 -7.89
C SER A 92 9.15 -35.51 -6.75
N TYR A 93 9.12 -36.14 -5.58
CA TYR A 93 10.32 -36.80 -5.03
C TYR A 93 9.91 -37.72 -3.86
N SER A 94 10.44 -38.93 -3.92
CA SER A 94 10.30 -40.11 -3.07
C SER A 94 11.04 -39.99 -1.72
N SER A 95 10.46 -40.48 -0.61
CA SER A 95 10.86 -41.70 0.17
C SER A 95 12.09 -41.54 1.10
N ILE A 96 12.26 -42.13 2.30
CA ILE A 96 11.57 -43.10 3.19
C ILE A 96 12.29 -43.00 4.56
N THR A 97 11.60 -43.18 5.70
CA THR A 97 11.98 -44.16 6.75
C THR A 97 10.93 -44.25 7.86
N GLU A 98 10.28 -45.41 7.87
CA GLU A 98 9.60 -46.18 8.92
C GLU A 98 10.37 -46.14 10.27
N SER A 99 9.80 -46.16 11.47
CA SER A 99 8.84 -47.14 12.01
C SER A 99 8.37 -46.76 13.43
N LYS A 100 7.21 -47.33 13.79
CA LYS A 100 6.89 -47.99 15.09
C LYS A 100 5.99 -47.23 16.09
N ALA A 101 4.94 -47.93 16.49
CA ALA A 101 3.80 -47.47 17.29
C ALA A 101 3.61 -48.29 18.59
N LEU A 102 2.95 -47.63 19.57
CA LEU A 102 2.16 -48.10 20.74
C LEU A 102 2.92 -48.66 21.97
N PRO A 103 2.40 -48.60 23.23
CA PRO A 103 0.97 -48.47 23.66
C PRO A 103 0.69 -47.48 24.85
N PRO A 104 -0.56 -47.38 25.37
CA PRO A 104 -0.97 -46.43 26.42
C PRO A 104 -0.94 -47.04 27.83
N GLY A 105 -0.88 -46.22 28.90
CA GLY A 105 -1.19 -46.67 30.27
C GLY A 105 -0.53 -45.88 31.41
N ASP A 106 -1.41 -45.34 32.26
CA ASP A 106 -1.34 -45.24 33.73
C ASP A 106 -0.67 -44.06 34.48
N LEU A 107 -1.55 -43.44 35.30
CA LEU A 107 -1.31 -42.57 36.46
C LEU A 107 -0.58 -43.32 37.58
N PRO A 108 0.07 -42.59 38.51
CA PRO A 108 -0.43 -42.65 39.88
C PRO A 108 -0.45 -41.31 40.64
N LYS A 109 -1.27 -41.34 41.71
CA LYS A 109 -1.59 -40.33 42.74
C LYS A 109 -0.40 -39.94 43.65
N ASP A 110 -0.56 -38.76 44.25
CA ASP A 110 0.27 -38.05 45.25
C ASP A 110 0.63 -38.87 46.53
N PRO A 111 1.50 -38.36 47.43
CA PRO A 111 1.05 -37.36 48.41
C PRO A 111 2.04 -36.24 48.80
N GLU A 112 1.44 -35.21 49.41
CA GLU A 112 1.94 -34.03 50.11
C GLU A 112 3.32 -34.10 50.79
N VAL A 113 4.04 -32.96 50.80
CA VAL A 113 4.54 -32.29 52.02
C VAL A 113 4.70 -30.79 51.75
N SER A 114 4.24 -30.03 52.74
CA SER A 114 4.22 -28.59 53.03
C SER A 114 5.62 -27.91 52.96
N GLU A 115 5.80 -26.59 52.86
CA GLU A 115 5.34 -25.52 53.76
C GLU A 115 5.56 -24.12 53.13
N ASP A 116 4.63 -23.23 53.48
CA ASP A 116 4.82 -21.83 53.87
C ASP A 116 5.66 -20.88 52.98
N ARG A 117 4.96 -19.90 52.36
CA ARG A 117 5.34 -18.49 52.43
C ARG A 117 4.25 -17.54 51.91
N SER A 118 3.66 -16.83 52.87
CA SER A 118 3.18 -15.44 52.76
C SER A 118 2.08 -15.10 51.74
N SER A 119 0.84 -15.27 52.20
CA SER A 119 -0.37 -14.64 51.66
C SER A 119 -0.37 -13.11 51.86
N LYS A 120 0.23 -12.37 50.93
CA LYS A 120 -0.23 -11.01 50.58
C LYS A 120 -0.72 -11.01 49.13
N ARG A 121 -1.81 -11.74 48.93
CA ARG A 121 -2.62 -11.75 47.72
C ARG A 121 -3.21 -10.35 47.54
N HIS A 122 -2.47 -9.49 46.85
CA HIS A 122 -3.08 -8.35 46.18
C HIS A 122 -4.10 -8.94 45.22
N LYS A 123 -5.38 -8.77 45.55
CA LYS A 123 -6.49 -8.97 44.63
C LYS A 123 -6.09 -8.20 43.36
N PRO A 124 -5.88 -8.84 42.19
CA PRO A 124 -5.76 -8.06 40.98
C PRO A 124 -7.08 -7.30 40.89
N GLN A 125 -6.99 -5.99 41.06
CA GLN A 125 -8.08 -5.07 40.80
C GLN A 125 -8.50 -5.39 39.37
N THR A 126 -9.61 -6.11 39.23
CA THR A 126 -10.29 -6.25 37.95
C THR A 126 -10.84 -4.87 37.65
N SER A 127 -9.96 -3.99 37.15
CA SER A 127 -10.41 -2.82 36.43
C SER A 127 -11.23 -3.36 35.28
N SER A 128 -12.54 -3.17 35.36
CA SER A 128 -13.45 -3.41 34.25
C SER A 128 -12.95 -2.53 33.11
N SER A 129 -12.12 -3.11 32.23
CA SER A 129 -11.62 -2.44 31.04
C SER A 129 -12.81 -2.27 30.11
N SER A 130 -13.58 -1.19 30.27
CA SER A 130 -14.73 -0.85 29.43
C SER A 130 -14.30 -0.29 28.07
N GLY A 131 -13.21 -0.81 27.52
CA GLY A 131 -12.73 -0.50 26.19
C GLY A 131 -13.18 -1.57 25.19
N PRO A 132 -13.10 -1.28 23.88
CA PRO A 132 -13.34 -2.29 22.86
C PRO A 132 -12.40 -3.49 23.07
N LYS A 133 -12.94 -4.71 22.91
CA LYS A 133 -12.15 -5.94 23.02
C LYS A 133 -11.23 -6.11 21.81
N GLU A 134 -11.70 -5.65 20.65
CA GLU A 134 -11.04 -5.74 19.36
C GLU A 134 -11.28 -4.45 18.59
N VAL A 135 -10.34 -4.09 17.72
CA VAL A 135 -10.43 -2.95 16.81
C VAL A 135 -10.06 -3.40 15.40
N ARG A 136 -10.58 -2.70 14.39
CA ARG A 136 -10.21 -2.89 12.99
C ARG A 136 -9.60 -1.61 12.47
N VAL A 137 -8.41 -1.72 11.88
CA VAL A 137 -7.67 -0.58 11.36
C VAL A 137 -7.13 -0.84 9.96
N LEU A 138 -7.00 0.25 9.21
CA LEU A 138 -6.15 0.32 8.05
C LEU A 138 -4.80 0.92 8.48
N HIS A 139 -3.72 0.51 7.82
CA HIS A 139 -2.43 1.15 8.05
C HIS A 139 -1.62 1.36 6.77
N ILE A 140 -0.77 2.38 6.79
CA ILE A 140 0.29 2.59 5.82
C ILE A 140 1.60 2.38 6.57
N LEU A 141 2.48 1.51 6.06
CA LEU A 141 3.79 1.25 6.65
C LEU A 141 4.87 1.78 5.71
N LYS A 142 5.75 2.63 6.22
CA LYS A 142 7.00 3.01 5.55
C LYS A 142 8.17 2.46 6.33
N LYS A 143 8.96 1.62 5.67
CA LYS A 143 10.16 1.03 6.26
C LYS A 143 11.37 1.93 6.04
N HIS A 144 12.39 1.72 6.85
CA HIS A 144 13.67 2.40 6.74
C HIS A 144 14.81 1.39 6.98
N LYS A 145 16.05 1.83 6.78
CA LYS A 145 17.27 1.01 6.96
C LYS A 145 17.38 0.30 8.33
N GLY A 146 16.75 0.87 9.36
CA GLY A 146 16.76 0.37 10.74
C GLY A 146 15.54 -0.48 11.11
N SER A 147 14.60 -0.70 10.18
CA SER A 147 13.46 -1.58 10.42
C SER A 147 13.91 -3.02 10.56
N ARG A 148 13.20 -3.82 11.37
CA ARG A 148 13.51 -5.25 11.65
C ARG A 148 13.70 -6.09 10.39
N ARG A 149 13.00 -5.73 9.30
CA ARG A 149 13.13 -6.37 7.98
C ARG A 149 13.07 -5.31 6.87
N PRO A 150 14.21 -4.74 6.45
CA PRO A 150 14.30 -3.61 5.51
C PRO A 150 14.15 -4.10 4.05
N SER A 151 13.07 -4.82 3.79
CA SER A 151 12.65 -5.27 2.46
C SER A 151 11.13 -5.36 2.41
N SER A 152 10.54 -4.98 1.29
CA SER A 152 9.09 -5.02 1.05
C SER A 152 8.81 -5.66 -0.31
N TRP A 153 7.53 -5.74 -0.66
CA TRP A 153 7.10 -6.15 -2.00
C TRP A 153 7.39 -5.06 -3.05
N ARG A 154 7.53 -3.79 -2.63
CA ARG A 154 7.88 -2.64 -3.48
C ARG A 154 9.38 -2.61 -3.77
N GLN A 155 10.18 -2.87 -2.75
CA GLN A 155 11.64 -2.75 -2.82
C GLN A 155 12.32 -3.94 -2.13
N PRO A 156 13.19 -4.69 -2.82
CA PRO A 156 13.88 -5.84 -2.23
C PRO A 156 14.88 -5.44 -1.13
N LYS A 157 15.40 -4.21 -1.17
CA LYS A 157 16.29 -3.64 -0.16
C LYS A 157 15.98 -2.16 0.04
N ILE A 158 15.66 -1.78 1.27
CA ILE A 158 15.26 -0.42 1.63
C ILE A 158 16.46 0.30 2.25
N THR A 159 16.87 1.40 1.62
CA THR A 159 18.03 2.21 2.04
C THR A 159 17.63 3.53 2.68
N SER A 160 16.35 3.89 2.67
CA SER A 160 15.82 5.14 3.19
C SER A 160 16.17 5.34 4.67
N THR A 161 16.40 6.59 5.04
CA THR A 161 16.69 6.98 6.44
C THR A 161 15.42 7.02 7.29
N LYS A 162 15.56 7.20 8.61
CA LYS A 162 14.37 7.30 9.48
C LYS A 162 13.62 8.60 9.20
N GLU A 163 14.39 9.64 8.99
CA GLU A 163 13.95 11.01 8.74
C GLU A 163 13.18 11.07 7.42
N GLU A 164 13.78 10.57 6.33
CA GLU A 164 13.15 10.46 5.01
C GLU A 164 11.85 9.64 5.04
N ALA A 165 11.86 8.48 5.70
CA ALA A 165 10.66 7.66 5.84
C ALA A 165 9.55 8.37 6.64
N THR A 166 9.92 9.25 7.58
CA THR A 166 8.97 10.05 8.35
C THR A 166 8.42 11.20 7.50
N GLU A 167 9.27 11.92 6.77
CA GLU A 167 8.88 13.00 5.85
C GLU A 167 7.95 12.50 4.75
N GLU A 168 8.28 11.36 4.11
CA GLU A 168 7.39 10.73 3.12
C GLU A 168 6.03 10.42 3.73
N LEU A 169 6.01 9.85 4.94
CA LEU A 169 4.78 9.44 5.58
C LEU A 169 3.96 10.65 6.06
N LEU A 170 4.60 11.73 6.49
CA LEU A 170 3.95 13.00 6.82
C LEU A 170 3.35 13.67 5.57
N GLY A 171 4.04 13.62 4.43
CA GLY A 171 3.49 14.10 3.17
C GLY A 171 2.23 13.33 2.75
N LEU A 172 2.22 12.00 2.95
CA LEU A 172 1.01 11.20 2.73
C LEU A 172 -0.11 11.56 3.71
N LEU A 173 0.23 11.83 4.98
CA LEU A 173 -0.75 12.26 5.98
C LEU A 173 -1.41 13.58 5.56
N GLU A 174 -0.61 14.55 5.12
CA GLU A 174 -1.09 15.86 4.66
C GLU A 174 -2.07 15.70 3.49
N ILE A 175 -1.68 14.96 2.43
CA ILE A 175 -2.55 14.68 1.28
C ILE A 175 -3.88 14.04 1.72
N ILE A 176 -3.83 13.02 2.58
CA ILE A 176 -5.03 12.32 3.07
C ILE A 176 -5.94 13.28 3.83
N THR A 177 -5.38 14.21 4.61
CA THR A 177 -6.16 15.17 5.41
C THR A 177 -6.63 16.40 4.63
N GLU A 178 -5.91 16.80 3.58
CA GLU A 178 -6.27 17.95 2.73
C GLU A 178 -7.36 17.60 1.73
N GLU A 179 -7.29 16.42 1.12
CA GLU A 179 -8.26 16.02 0.10
C GLU A 179 -9.65 15.78 0.71
N GLU A 180 -9.74 15.27 1.94
CA GLU A 180 -10.99 14.65 2.41
C GLU A 180 -11.42 15.04 3.83
N SER A 181 -12.65 15.57 3.95
CA SER A 181 -13.31 15.84 5.23
C SER A 181 -14.32 14.74 5.63
N ASN A 182 -14.70 13.86 4.70
CA ASN A 182 -15.70 12.82 4.91
C ASN A 182 -15.03 11.49 5.29
N PRO A 183 -15.46 10.79 6.37
CA PRO A 183 -14.87 9.51 6.77
C PRO A 183 -14.90 8.40 5.71
N GLU A 184 -15.90 8.38 4.81
CA GLU A 184 -15.98 7.36 3.75
C GLU A 184 -14.97 7.59 2.62
N GLU A 185 -14.82 8.85 2.19
CA GLU A 185 -13.86 9.25 1.15
C GLU A 185 -12.43 9.19 1.70
N LEU A 186 -12.20 9.66 2.93
CA LEU A 186 -10.95 9.50 3.67
C LEU A 186 -10.48 8.04 3.66
N ARG A 187 -11.40 7.11 3.89
CA ARG A 187 -11.11 5.68 3.85
C ARG A 187 -10.71 5.22 2.44
N ALA A 188 -11.43 5.62 1.41
CA ALA A 188 -11.13 5.24 0.03
C ALA A 188 -9.74 5.74 -0.41
N THR A 189 -9.42 7.00 -0.12
CA THR A 189 -8.11 7.61 -0.40
C THR A 189 -7.00 6.92 0.39
N PHE A 190 -7.23 6.64 1.67
CA PHE A 190 -6.27 5.88 2.50
C PHE A 190 -6.02 4.47 1.93
N GLU A 191 -7.07 3.76 1.50
CA GLU A 191 -6.95 2.43 0.91
C GLU A 191 -6.14 2.47 -0.40
N GLU A 192 -6.30 3.49 -1.23
CA GLU A 192 -5.56 3.64 -2.49
C GLU A 192 -4.08 3.92 -2.24
N ILE A 193 -3.78 4.89 -1.37
CA ILE A 193 -2.39 5.20 -0.97
C ILE A 193 -1.74 3.99 -0.31
N ALA A 194 -2.48 3.24 0.52
CA ALA A 194 -1.95 2.02 1.13
C ALA A 194 -1.63 0.92 0.10
N ARG A 195 -2.35 0.83 -1.02
CA ARG A 195 -2.06 -0.15 -2.08
C ARG A 195 -0.75 0.15 -2.80
N THR A 196 -0.44 1.43 -3.00
CA THR A 196 0.70 1.87 -3.81
C THR A 196 1.95 2.13 -2.97
N GLU A 197 1.80 2.73 -1.79
CA GLU A 197 2.91 3.24 -0.99
C GLU A 197 3.29 2.39 0.23
N SER A 198 2.39 1.52 0.71
CA SER A 198 2.66 0.72 1.92
C SER A 198 3.63 -0.42 1.67
N ASP A 199 4.67 -0.52 2.49
CA ASP A 199 5.65 -1.62 2.49
C ASP A 199 5.15 -2.89 3.17
N CYS A 200 3.93 -2.88 3.70
CA CYS A 200 3.28 -4.04 4.29
C CYS A 200 2.59 -4.90 3.23
N SER A 201 2.50 -6.21 3.46
CA SER A 201 1.73 -7.11 2.58
C SER A 201 0.22 -6.84 2.61
N SER A 202 -0.27 -6.11 3.62
CA SER A 202 -1.65 -5.62 3.70
C SER A 202 -2.00 -4.60 2.62
N ALA A 203 -1.00 -4.04 1.92
CA ALA A 203 -1.20 -3.15 0.76
C ALA A 203 -2.22 -3.73 -0.24
N LYS A 204 -2.17 -5.05 -0.50
CA LYS A 204 -3.11 -5.76 -1.40
C LYS A 204 -4.59 -5.62 -0.98
N ARG A 205 -4.86 -5.29 0.28
CA ARG A 205 -6.18 -5.10 0.87
C ARG A 205 -6.41 -3.64 1.31
N GLY A 206 -5.72 -2.67 0.70
CA GLY A 206 -5.84 -1.27 1.11
C GLY A 206 -5.31 -0.99 2.52
N GLY A 207 -4.33 -1.77 2.98
CA GLY A 207 -3.77 -1.60 4.32
C GLY A 207 -4.60 -2.22 5.45
N ASP A 208 -5.71 -2.90 5.15
CA ASP A 208 -6.56 -3.52 6.16
C ASP A 208 -5.83 -4.65 6.90
N LEU A 209 -5.83 -4.58 8.24
CA LEU A 209 -5.29 -5.63 9.11
C LEU A 209 -6.37 -6.56 9.66
N GLY A 210 -7.65 -6.27 9.43
CA GLY A 210 -8.76 -6.99 10.03
C GLY A 210 -8.94 -6.64 11.52
N PHE A 211 -9.83 -7.37 12.19
CA PHE A 211 -10.03 -7.21 13.63
C PHE A 211 -8.90 -7.86 14.41
N PHE A 212 -8.37 -7.15 15.39
CA PHE A 212 -7.41 -7.70 16.34
C PHE A 212 -7.68 -7.21 17.76
N GLY A 213 -7.42 -8.11 18.71
CA GLY A 213 -7.46 -7.81 20.14
C GLY A 213 -6.11 -7.33 20.69
N ARG A 214 -6.11 -6.98 21.98
CA ARG A 214 -4.90 -6.57 22.71
C ARG A 214 -3.84 -7.68 22.75
N ARG A 215 -2.58 -7.29 22.84
CA ARG A 215 -1.36 -8.12 22.81
C ARG A 215 -1.17 -8.93 21.53
N LYS A 216 -1.77 -8.50 20.41
CA LYS A 216 -1.59 -9.14 19.09
C LYS A 216 -0.65 -8.35 18.18
N MET A 217 -0.58 -7.04 18.37
CA MET A 217 0.28 -6.13 17.61
C MET A 217 1.45 -5.63 18.46
N GLN A 218 2.36 -4.87 17.86
CA GLN A 218 3.45 -4.23 18.61
C GLN A 218 2.87 -3.18 19.59
N PRO A 219 3.47 -3.00 20.78
CA PRO A 219 2.88 -2.17 21.84
C PRO A 219 2.53 -0.73 21.40
N ALA A 220 3.42 -0.06 20.66
CA ALA A 220 3.18 1.29 20.16
C ALA A 220 2.03 1.37 19.14
N PHE A 221 1.97 0.40 18.21
CA PHE A 221 0.90 0.32 17.21
C PHE A 221 -0.45 0.01 17.86
N GLU A 222 -0.45 -0.91 18.82
CA GLU A 222 -1.65 -1.29 19.56
C GLU A 222 -2.19 -0.10 20.35
N GLN A 223 -1.33 0.58 21.12
CA GLN A 223 -1.74 1.73 21.91
C GLN A 223 -2.39 2.80 21.02
N ALA A 224 -1.73 3.19 19.93
CA ALA A 224 -2.30 4.15 18.97
C ALA A 224 -3.64 3.66 18.37
N SER A 225 -3.74 2.40 17.98
CA SER A 225 -4.96 1.85 17.37
C SER A 225 -6.16 1.85 18.32
N PHE A 226 -5.94 1.55 19.60
CA PHE A 226 -6.99 1.50 20.62
C PHE A 226 -7.36 2.88 21.17
N ASP A 227 -6.46 3.85 21.09
CA ASP A 227 -6.69 5.23 21.51
C ASP A 227 -7.51 6.05 20.49
N LEU A 228 -7.45 5.69 19.21
CA LEU A 228 -8.25 6.30 18.15
C LEU A 228 -9.73 5.96 18.24
N LYS A 229 -10.60 6.89 17.84
CA LYS A 229 -12.04 6.62 17.61
C LYS A 229 -12.26 6.03 16.23
N VAL A 230 -13.43 5.41 16.02
CA VAL A 230 -13.81 4.91 14.69
C VAL A 230 -13.96 6.09 13.73
N GLY A 231 -13.33 6.00 12.56
CA GLY A 231 -13.20 7.07 11.56
C GLY A 231 -12.02 8.00 11.80
N GLU A 232 -11.23 7.80 12.85
CA GLU A 232 -10.13 8.70 13.20
C GLU A 232 -8.78 8.19 12.68
N LEU A 233 -8.01 9.14 12.16
CA LEU A 233 -6.64 8.96 11.66
C LEU A 233 -5.62 9.42 12.70
N THR A 234 -4.48 8.75 12.77
CA THR A 234 -3.34 9.20 13.58
C THR A 234 -2.83 10.57 13.11
N LYS A 235 -2.71 11.52 14.05
CA LYS A 235 -2.11 12.84 13.79
C LYS A 235 -0.59 12.82 13.75
N GLU A 236 0.00 11.85 14.43
CA GLU A 236 1.45 11.67 14.53
C GLU A 236 1.84 10.31 13.98
N VAL A 237 3.06 10.23 13.46
CA VAL A 237 3.62 9.00 12.94
C VAL A 237 3.93 8.04 14.09
N VAL A 238 3.46 6.80 13.98
CA VAL A 238 3.68 5.77 15.00
C VAL A 238 4.93 4.96 14.65
N GLU A 239 5.98 5.05 15.47
CA GLU A 239 7.20 4.24 15.31
C GLU A 239 7.02 2.84 15.91
N THR A 240 7.42 1.82 15.16
CA THR A 240 7.53 0.45 15.65
C THR A 240 8.83 -0.19 15.16
N SER A 241 9.15 -1.40 15.64
CA SER A 241 10.29 -2.15 15.11
C SER A 241 10.16 -2.50 13.63
N SER A 242 8.94 -2.44 13.07
CA SER A 242 8.72 -2.69 11.64
C SER A 242 9.00 -1.46 10.76
N GLY A 243 9.05 -0.26 11.33
CA GLY A 243 9.09 1.01 10.61
C GLY A 243 8.06 1.99 11.16
N PHE A 244 7.69 2.96 10.33
CA PHE A 244 6.76 4.02 10.66
C PHE A 244 5.37 3.74 10.10
N HIS A 245 4.34 4.11 10.87
CA HIS A 245 2.97 3.78 10.56
C HIS A 245 2.03 4.99 10.66
N LEU A 246 1.12 5.08 9.69
CA LEU A 246 -0.15 5.80 9.84
C LEU A 246 -1.27 4.79 10.06
N ILE A 247 -2.23 5.14 10.90
CA ILE A 247 -3.31 4.24 11.29
C ILE A 247 -4.64 4.96 11.18
N LEU A 248 -5.57 4.38 10.42
CA LEU A 248 -6.96 4.81 10.34
C LEU A 248 -7.83 3.74 10.99
N ARG A 249 -8.57 4.09 12.04
CA ARG A 249 -9.48 3.13 12.67
C ARG A 249 -10.82 3.10 11.96
N ILE A 250 -11.28 1.92 11.57
CA ILE A 250 -12.55 1.71 10.86
C ILE A 250 -13.58 0.87 11.64
N GLY A 251 -13.17 0.23 12.75
CA GLY A 251 -14.05 -0.58 13.61
C GLY A 251 -13.52 -0.72 15.04
#